data_AF-A0A433RSI3-F1
#
_entry.id   AF-A0A433RSI3-F1
#
_cell.length_a   1.000
_cell.length_b   1.000
_cell.length_c   1.000
_cell.angle_alpha   90.00
_cell.angle_beta   90.00
_cell.angle_gamma   90.00
#
_symmetry.space_group_name_H-M   'P 1'
#
loop_
_entity.id
_entity.type
_entity.pdbx_description
1 polymer ?
#
loop_
_entity_poly.entity_id
_entity_poly.type
_entity_poly.pdbx_seq_one_letter_code
_entity_poly.pdbx_strand_id
1 'polypeptide(L)'
;MKLTKYVLSLGVLTASTLTVATPSFAATTTATTMTGTVLNPVTVREAADLKSDSLGALKKGDKVIVYSTDKNGWVQIKFNDKKAYIYKDYVKVSTTTDDKTPATTTKSSTKYIQQPGANVRQKGNVSSKILGKLTPGTKVTAYGTTKDGWVKIKYNNSTAYVYKDYIGAKKPATTTKPSTPANTTKKGYNLQTAKTYKYAHNGSNVTLSSKGKKTSSGYTVWTMHDSKTNKTSKVYLKEVANKGLYYKKAGEKAVKLLNYPFAVGDTYKNGSMTYKVTGVNKTVTTKAGKFTNTITVKVGNETYYIAPTTGVVKITKGTKTVFQLKSVK
;
A
#
# COMPACT_ATOMS: atom_id res chain seq x y z
N MET A 1 72.58 24.04 -21.94
CA MET A 1 72.95 23.85 -23.37
C MET A 1 73.34 22.40 -23.58
N LYS A 2 72.97 21.83 -24.73
CA LYS A 2 73.28 20.48 -25.25
C LYS A 2 72.31 19.34 -24.90
N LEU A 3 71.38 19.15 -25.84
CA LEU A 3 70.84 17.85 -26.23
C LEU A 3 71.98 16.88 -26.53
N THR A 4 71.81 15.60 -26.20
CA THR A 4 72.41 14.55 -27.03
C THR A 4 71.46 13.37 -27.12
N LYS A 5 71.02 13.14 -28.36
CA LYS A 5 70.30 11.97 -28.81
C LYS A 5 71.25 10.77 -28.78
N TYR A 6 70.77 9.59 -28.41
CA TYR A 6 71.26 8.35 -29.00
C TYR A 6 70.06 7.58 -29.54
N VAL A 7 70.10 7.41 -30.85
CA VAL A 7 69.27 6.52 -31.64
C VAL A 7 69.98 5.18 -31.64
N LEU A 8 69.26 4.10 -31.32
CA LEU A 8 69.59 2.77 -31.80
C LEU A 8 68.32 2.20 -32.41
N SER A 9 68.26 2.35 -33.74
CA SER A 9 67.44 1.56 -34.64
C SER A 9 67.83 0.09 -34.54
N LEU A 10 66.86 -0.83 -34.54
CA LEU A 10 67.00 -2.11 -35.23
C LEU A 10 65.61 -2.77 -35.35
N GLY A 11 65.30 -3.26 -36.55
CA GLY A 11 64.41 -4.42 -36.71
C GLY A 11 62.99 -4.14 -37.18
N VAL A 12 62.82 -4.18 -38.50
CA VAL A 12 61.54 -4.27 -39.21
C VAL A 12 60.85 -5.61 -38.90
N LEU A 13 59.55 -5.62 -38.59
CA LEU A 13 58.69 -6.79 -38.83
C LEU A 13 57.32 -6.34 -39.32
N THR A 14 56.85 -7.06 -40.33
CA THR A 14 55.82 -6.73 -41.31
C THR A 14 54.39 -6.77 -40.77
N ALA A 15 53.54 -5.98 -41.43
CA ALA A 15 52.10 -5.88 -41.20
C ALA A 15 51.35 -7.17 -41.56
N SER A 16 50.34 -7.51 -40.75
CA SER A 16 49.17 -8.27 -41.17
C SER A 16 47.95 -7.72 -40.43
N THR A 17 47.06 -7.04 -41.15
CA THR A 17 45.77 -6.56 -40.62
C THR A 17 44.74 -7.68 -40.75
N LEU A 18 44.28 -8.21 -39.62
CA LEU A 18 43.12 -9.09 -39.57
C LEU A 18 41.84 -8.27 -39.74
N THR A 19 41.10 -8.56 -40.81
CA THR A 19 39.71 -8.13 -41.02
C THR A 19 38.79 -8.95 -40.12
N VAL A 20 38.13 -8.30 -39.16
CA VAL A 20 37.03 -8.93 -38.41
C VAL A 20 35.73 -8.64 -39.13
N ALA A 21 35.18 -9.66 -39.79
CA ALA A 21 33.82 -9.66 -40.31
C ALA A 21 32.83 -9.58 -39.15
N THR A 22 31.94 -8.58 -39.18
CA THR A 22 30.78 -8.53 -38.28
C THR A 22 29.62 -9.29 -38.93
N PRO A 23 28.98 -10.24 -38.25
CA PRO A 23 27.76 -10.85 -38.77
C PRO A 23 26.63 -9.82 -38.77
N SER A 24 26.11 -9.56 -39.98
CA SER A 24 24.85 -8.86 -40.21
C SER A 24 23.70 -9.80 -39.87
N PHE A 25 22.98 -9.51 -38.79
CA PHE A 25 21.69 -10.15 -38.51
C PHE A 25 20.58 -9.23 -39.00
N ALA A 26 19.87 -9.68 -40.04
CA ALA A 26 18.68 -9.03 -40.55
C ALA A 26 17.63 -8.90 -39.43
N ALA A 27 17.25 -7.67 -39.12
CA ALA A 27 16.20 -7.39 -38.14
C ALA A 27 14.83 -7.68 -38.76
N THR A 28 14.17 -8.74 -38.28
CA THR A 28 12.75 -8.99 -38.54
C THR A 28 11.94 -7.86 -37.90
N THR A 29 11.39 -6.97 -38.73
CA THR A 29 10.51 -5.87 -38.29
C THR A 29 9.13 -6.41 -37.94
N THR A 30 8.87 -6.62 -36.65
CA THR A 30 7.51 -6.89 -36.17
C THR A 30 6.74 -5.56 -36.13
N ALA A 31 5.74 -5.41 -37.00
CA ALA A 31 4.92 -4.20 -37.10
C ALA A 31 4.02 -4.03 -35.86
N THR A 32 4.19 -2.93 -35.13
CA THR A 32 3.32 -2.54 -34.01
C THR A 32 1.94 -2.13 -34.55
N THR A 33 0.90 -2.89 -34.24
CA THR A 33 -0.48 -2.62 -34.68
C THR A 33 -1.18 -1.68 -33.69
N MET A 34 -1.54 -0.46 -34.13
CA MET A 34 -2.38 0.44 -33.34
C MET A 34 -3.85 0.03 -33.50
N THR A 35 -4.69 0.24 -32.49
CA THR A 35 -6.13 -0.08 -32.57
C THR A 35 -6.98 1.15 -32.23
N GLY A 36 -8.18 1.24 -32.79
CA GLY A 36 -9.14 2.32 -32.55
C GLY A 36 -10.52 1.78 -32.23
N THR A 37 -11.29 2.53 -31.45
CA THR A 37 -12.72 2.25 -31.18
C THR A 37 -13.57 3.39 -31.69
N VAL A 38 -14.56 3.08 -32.52
CA VAL A 38 -15.47 4.07 -33.12
C VAL A 38 -16.44 4.60 -32.05
N LEU A 39 -16.50 5.92 -31.90
CA LEU A 39 -17.28 6.60 -30.86
C LEU A 39 -18.72 6.89 -31.29
N ASN A 40 -18.93 7.20 -32.57
CA ASN A 40 -20.21 7.47 -33.23
C ASN A 40 -20.15 6.90 -34.66
N PRO A 41 -21.29 6.56 -35.29
CA PRO A 41 -21.29 6.08 -36.67
C PRO A 41 -20.52 7.01 -37.61
N VAL A 42 -19.64 6.45 -38.44
CA VAL A 42 -18.74 7.24 -39.29
C VAL A 42 -18.57 6.60 -40.67
N THR A 43 -18.56 7.43 -41.70
CA THR A 43 -18.29 7.00 -43.08
C THR A 43 -16.79 6.78 -43.27
N VAL A 44 -16.44 5.65 -43.88
CA VAL A 44 -15.09 5.29 -44.30
C VAL A 44 -14.86 5.79 -45.74
N ARG A 45 -13.74 6.44 -45.99
CA ARG A 45 -13.40 7.05 -47.28
C ARG A 45 -12.08 6.55 -47.85
N GLU A 46 -11.93 6.67 -49.16
CA GLU A 46 -10.73 6.23 -49.87
C GLU A 46 -9.52 7.14 -49.63
N ALA A 47 -9.73 8.44 -49.46
CA ALA A 47 -8.67 9.42 -49.15
C ALA A 47 -9.03 10.31 -47.95
N ALA A 48 -8.05 11.03 -47.42
CA ALA A 48 -8.22 12.03 -46.35
C ALA A 48 -8.88 13.33 -46.86
N ASP A 49 -9.98 13.19 -47.59
CA ASP A 49 -10.74 14.27 -48.21
C ASP A 49 -12.25 13.97 -48.10
N LEU A 50 -13.03 14.98 -47.70
CA LEU A 50 -14.49 14.92 -47.65
C LEU A 50 -15.13 14.69 -49.02
N LYS A 51 -14.43 15.02 -50.12
CA LYS A 51 -14.88 14.82 -51.49
C LYS A 51 -14.49 13.46 -52.08
N SER A 52 -13.72 12.65 -51.36
CA SER A 52 -13.33 11.32 -51.84
C SER A 52 -14.44 10.29 -51.69
N ASP A 53 -14.35 9.22 -52.50
CA ASP A 53 -15.35 8.17 -52.57
C ASP A 53 -15.57 7.48 -51.22
N SER A 54 -16.84 7.16 -50.96
CA SER A 54 -17.25 6.45 -49.74
C SER A 54 -17.11 4.95 -49.94
N LEU A 55 -16.28 4.32 -49.11
CA LEU A 55 -16.00 2.89 -49.14
C LEU A 55 -16.94 2.07 -48.23
N GLY A 56 -17.68 2.74 -47.33
CA GLY A 56 -18.61 2.12 -46.40
C GLY A 56 -18.84 2.95 -45.15
N ALA A 57 -19.43 2.34 -44.11
CA ALA A 57 -19.66 2.97 -42.82
C ALA A 57 -19.33 2.02 -41.66
N LEU A 58 -18.82 2.59 -40.58
CA LEU A 58 -18.56 1.91 -39.30
C LEU A 58 -19.60 2.34 -38.28
N LYS A 59 -20.04 1.40 -37.45
CA LYS A 59 -20.98 1.63 -36.37
C LYS A 59 -20.25 2.00 -35.09
N LYS A 60 -20.97 2.64 -34.17
CA LYS A 60 -20.46 2.92 -32.83
C LYS A 60 -20.04 1.61 -32.13
N GLY A 61 -18.84 1.61 -31.58
CA GLY A 61 -18.25 0.46 -30.89
C GLY A 61 -17.35 -0.42 -31.75
N ASP A 62 -17.36 -0.24 -33.08
CA ASP A 62 -16.51 -1.02 -33.99
C ASP A 62 -15.03 -0.81 -33.67
N LYS A 63 -14.26 -1.89 -33.79
CA LYS A 63 -12.81 -1.90 -33.57
C LYS A 63 -12.09 -1.91 -34.91
N VAL A 64 -11.12 -1.02 -35.05
CA VAL A 64 -10.33 -0.87 -36.29
C VAL A 64 -8.84 -0.93 -35.99
N ILE A 65 -8.05 -1.41 -36.94
CA ILE A 65 -6.58 -1.28 -36.88
C ILE A 65 -6.23 0.09 -37.46
N VAL A 66 -5.41 0.86 -36.75
CA VAL A 66 -5.01 2.21 -37.14
C VAL A 66 -3.58 2.16 -37.67
N TYR A 67 -3.36 2.74 -38.85
CA TYR A 67 -2.05 2.86 -39.48
C TYR A 67 -1.41 4.22 -39.20
N SER A 68 -2.19 5.30 -39.18
CA SER A 68 -1.70 6.64 -38.85
C SER A 68 -2.82 7.55 -38.33
N THR A 69 -2.43 8.60 -37.61
CA THR A 69 -3.29 9.74 -37.30
C THR A 69 -2.67 10.97 -37.94
N ASP A 70 -3.30 11.50 -38.98
CA ASP A 70 -2.78 12.64 -39.71
C ASP A 70 -3.12 13.95 -38.96
N LYS A 71 -2.29 14.97 -39.15
CA LYS A 71 -2.47 16.28 -38.48
C LYS A 71 -3.72 17.03 -38.96
N ASN A 72 -4.29 16.62 -40.09
CA ASN A 72 -5.41 17.31 -40.76
C ASN A 72 -6.78 16.72 -40.39
N GLY A 73 -6.91 16.08 -39.22
CA GLY A 73 -8.20 15.62 -38.70
C GLY A 73 -8.67 14.25 -39.20
N TRP A 74 -7.84 13.51 -39.94
CA TRP A 74 -8.13 12.17 -40.46
C TRP A 74 -7.28 11.08 -39.80
N VAL A 75 -7.81 9.86 -39.77
CA VAL A 75 -7.17 8.67 -39.23
C VAL A 75 -7.20 7.58 -40.30
N GLN A 76 -6.02 7.08 -40.65
CA GLN A 76 -5.89 5.98 -41.60
C GLN A 76 -6.05 4.65 -40.88
N ILE A 77 -6.93 3.79 -41.39
CA ILE A 77 -7.33 2.52 -40.79
C ILE A 77 -7.28 1.38 -41.80
N LYS A 78 -7.29 0.14 -41.30
CA LYS A 78 -7.55 -1.06 -42.11
C LYS A 78 -9.06 -1.26 -42.24
N PHE A 79 -9.57 -1.27 -43.48
CA PHE A 79 -10.96 -1.57 -43.81
C PHE A 79 -11.01 -2.47 -45.05
N ASN A 80 -11.62 -3.66 -44.95
CA ASN A 80 -11.65 -4.67 -46.01
C ASN A 80 -10.27 -4.98 -46.63
N ASP A 81 -9.27 -5.18 -45.77
CA ASP A 81 -7.87 -5.42 -46.14
C ASP A 81 -7.16 -4.30 -46.94
N LYS A 82 -7.80 -3.14 -47.09
CA LYS A 82 -7.23 -1.94 -47.70
C LYS A 82 -7.05 -0.83 -46.66
N LYS A 83 -6.22 0.16 -47.00
CA LYS A 83 -6.07 1.39 -46.21
C LYS A 83 -7.21 2.35 -46.58
N ALA A 84 -7.89 2.88 -45.57
CA ALA A 84 -8.99 3.82 -45.73
C ALA A 84 -8.95 4.88 -44.62
N TYR A 85 -9.79 5.92 -44.71
CA TYR A 85 -9.72 7.09 -43.85
C TYR A 85 -11.05 7.37 -43.15
N ILE A 86 -10.98 7.75 -41.87
CA ILE A 86 -12.12 8.22 -41.07
C ILE A 86 -11.75 9.50 -40.31
N TYR A 87 -12.73 10.32 -39.95
CA TYR A 87 -12.48 11.52 -39.15
C TYR A 87 -12.05 11.17 -37.71
N LYS A 88 -11.04 11.88 -37.22
CA LYS A 88 -10.42 11.69 -35.91
C LYS A 88 -11.40 11.78 -34.75
N ASP A 89 -12.36 12.69 -34.81
CA ASP A 89 -13.31 12.92 -33.71
C ASP A 89 -14.28 11.74 -33.50
N TYR A 90 -14.39 10.86 -34.50
CA TYR A 90 -15.26 9.69 -34.47
C TYR A 90 -14.54 8.42 -34.02
N VAL A 91 -13.23 8.48 -33.78
CA VAL A 91 -12.45 7.31 -33.38
C VAL A 91 -11.53 7.62 -32.19
N LYS A 92 -11.69 6.83 -31.13
CA LYS A 92 -10.73 6.82 -30.03
C LYS A 92 -9.61 5.88 -30.37
N VAL A 93 -8.52 6.42 -30.91
CA VAL A 93 -7.29 5.65 -31.17
C VAL A 93 -6.67 5.29 -29.83
N SER A 94 -6.60 3.98 -29.56
CA SER A 94 -5.85 3.39 -28.47
C SER A 94 -4.48 3.03 -29.01
N THR A 95 -3.53 3.95 -28.81
CA THR A 95 -2.14 3.63 -29.00
C THR A 95 -1.74 2.65 -27.90
N THR A 96 -1.39 1.41 -28.25
CA THR A 96 -0.46 0.64 -27.43
C THR A 96 0.92 1.30 -27.54
N THR A 97 1.02 2.54 -27.08
CA THR A 97 2.28 3.20 -26.79
C THR A 97 2.80 2.55 -25.52
N ASP A 98 3.47 1.41 -25.70
CA ASP A 98 4.77 1.29 -25.06
C ASP A 98 5.58 2.50 -25.55
N ASP A 99 5.79 3.46 -24.66
CA ASP A 99 6.81 4.49 -24.81
C ASP A 99 8.14 3.78 -25.10
N LYS A 100 8.51 3.68 -26.38
CA LYS A 100 9.90 3.49 -26.78
C LYS A 100 10.42 4.80 -27.35
N THR A 101 10.66 5.76 -26.44
CA THR A 101 11.88 6.56 -26.51
C THR A 101 13.06 5.61 -26.76
N PRO A 102 14.06 5.97 -27.59
CA PRO A 102 15.18 5.10 -27.94
C PRO A 102 15.67 4.33 -26.73
N ALA A 103 15.98 3.05 -26.90
CA ALA A 103 16.52 2.20 -25.86
C ALA A 103 17.85 2.76 -25.33
N THR A 104 17.77 3.81 -24.53
CA THR A 104 18.55 3.90 -23.32
C THR A 104 17.99 2.77 -22.48
N THR A 105 18.82 1.75 -22.28
CA THR A 105 18.68 0.70 -21.29
C THR A 105 18.12 1.32 -20.02
N THR A 106 16.79 1.37 -19.89
CA THR A 106 16.14 2.11 -18.83
C THR A 106 16.34 1.21 -17.64
N LYS A 107 17.33 1.56 -16.80
CA LYS A 107 17.75 0.78 -15.64
C LYS A 107 16.54 0.59 -14.75
N SER A 108 15.83 -0.52 -14.98
CA SER A 108 14.72 -0.91 -14.13
C SER A 108 15.34 -1.45 -12.86
N SER A 109 14.75 -1.11 -11.72
CA SER A 109 15.20 -1.62 -10.45
C SER A 109 14.03 -2.22 -9.70
N THR A 110 14.30 -3.35 -9.06
CA THR A 110 13.36 -3.93 -8.11
C THR A 110 13.29 -3.00 -6.89
N LYS A 111 12.09 -2.54 -6.57
CA LYS A 111 11.79 -1.75 -5.38
C LYS A 111 10.70 -2.43 -4.57
N TYR A 112 10.57 -1.99 -3.32
CA TYR A 112 9.58 -2.49 -2.38
C TYR A 112 8.82 -1.33 -1.76
N ILE A 113 7.53 -1.53 -1.54
CA ILE A 113 6.73 -0.59 -0.78
C ILE A 113 7.15 -0.61 0.68
N GLN A 114 7.40 0.55 1.26
CA GLN A 114 7.96 0.72 2.60
C GLN A 114 6.89 1.00 3.65
N GLN A 115 5.86 1.78 3.29
CA GLN A 115 4.85 2.29 4.21
C GLN A 115 3.44 1.85 3.81
N PRO A 116 2.51 1.62 4.78
CA PRO A 116 1.12 1.34 4.47
C PRO A 116 0.44 2.56 3.84
N GLY A 117 -0.56 2.33 2.98
CA GLY A 117 -1.33 3.41 2.36
C GLY A 117 -0.73 3.98 1.07
N ALA A 118 0.25 3.29 0.47
CA ALA A 118 0.83 3.66 -0.82
C ALA A 118 -0.24 3.64 -1.93
N ASN A 119 -0.70 4.81 -2.36
CA ASN A 119 -1.62 4.94 -3.48
C ASN A 119 -0.85 4.79 -4.80
N VAL A 120 -1.35 3.93 -5.68
CA VAL A 120 -0.92 3.84 -7.08
C VAL A 120 -1.77 4.78 -7.88
N ARG A 121 -1.14 5.71 -8.58
CA ARG A 121 -1.82 6.76 -9.33
C ARG A 121 -1.52 6.69 -10.82
N GLN A 122 -2.47 7.19 -11.60
CA GLN A 122 -2.36 7.20 -13.05
C GLN A 122 -1.28 8.18 -13.56
N LYS A 123 -1.04 9.28 -12.83
CA LYS A 123 0.02 10.25 -13.15
C LYS A 123 0.82 10.61 -11.90
N GLY A 124 2.01 11.16 -12.09
CA GLY A 124 2.87 11.63 -11.00
C GLY A 124 2.40 12.94 -10.37
N ASN A 125 1.17 12.98 -9.83
CA ASN A 125 0.65 14.10 -9.07
C ASN A 125 -0.50 13.68 -8.14
N VAL A 126 -0.78 14.49 -7.13
CA VAL A 126 -1.75 14.18 -6.06
C VAL A 126 -3.21 14.25 -6.51
N SER A 127 -3.52 14.99 -7.58
CA SER A 127 -4.87 15.16 -8.12
C SER A 127 -5.27 14.04 -9.09
N SER A 128 -4.33 13.23 -9.57
CA SER A 128 -4.61 12.14 -10.50
C SER A 128 -5.36 10.97 -9.86
N LYS A 129 -6.13 10.26 -10.69
CA LYS A 129 -6.92 9.09 -10.30
C LYS A 129 -6.08 8.04 -9.60
N ILE A 130 -6.59 7.55 -8.46
CA ILE A 130 -6.02 6.41 -7.75
C ILE A 130 -6.47 5.14 -8.49
N LEU A 131 -5.51 4.39 -9.01
CA LEU A 131 -5.71 3.10 -9.68
C LEU A 131 -5.75 1.93 -8.69
N GLY A 132 -5.10 2.08 -7.54
CA GLY A 132 -5.07 1.04 -6.51
C GLY A 132 -4.24 1.45 -5.29
N LYS A 133 -4.06 0.51 -4.37
CA LYS A 133 -3.21 0.65 -3.18
C LYS A 133 -2.27 -0.54 -3.07
N LEU A 134 -1.01 -0.30 -2.74
CA LEU A 134 -0.02 -1.35 -2.49
C LEU A 134 0.32 -1.45 -1.01
N THR A 135 0.60 -2.67 -0.55
CA THR A 135 0.96 -2.95 0.84
C THR A 135 2.48 -2.98 1.03
N PRO A 136 2.99 -2.71 2.25
CA PRO A 136 4.41 -2.85 2.55
C PRO A 136 4.97 -4.21 2.15
N GLY A 137 6.20 -4.23 1.63
CA GLY A 137 6.86 -5.43 1.14
C GLY A 137 6.47 -5.85 -0.29
N THR A 138 5.45 -5.22 -0.89
CA THR A 138 5.09 -5.50 -2.29
C THR A 138 6.26 -5.16 -3.21
N LYS A 139 6.70 -6.16 -3.98
CA LYS A 139 7.78 -6.03 -4.97
C LYS A 139 7.21 -5.37 -6.23
N VAL A 140 7.85 -4.32 -6.71
CA VAL A 140 7.48 -3.63 -7.96
C VAL A 140 8.72 -3.34 -8.80
N THR A 141 8.52 -3.34 -10.12
CA THR A 141 9.55 -2.88 -11.07
C THR A 141 9.42 -1.37 -11.22
N ALA A 142 10.48 -0.64 -10.89
CA ALA A 142 10.53 0.81 -11.01
C ALA A 142 11.42 1.24 -12.18
N TYR A 143 10.99 2.26 -12.91
CA TYR A 143 11.65 2.76 -14.14
C TYR A 143 12.24 4.17 -13.99
N GLY A 144 12.24 4.72 -12.77
CA GLY A 144 12.81 6.03 -12.45
C GLY A 144 11.89 6.85 -11.57
N THR A 145 12.41 7.98 -11.09
CA THR A 145 11.70 8.94 -10.25
C THR A 145 11.59 10.26 -11.01
N THR A 146 10.39 10.84 -11.07
CA THR A 146 10.19 12.18 -11.63
C THR A 146 10.82 13.24 -10.73
N LYS A 147 11.03 14.44 -11.26
CA LYS A 147 11.53 15.59 -10.48
C LYS A 147 10.66 15.87 -9.25
N ASP A 148 9.35 15.68 -9.38
CA ASP A 148 8.35 15.89 -8.31
C ASP A 148 8.24 14.73 -7.32
N GLY A 149 9.18 13.78 -7.36
CA GLY A 149 9.26 12.69 -6.38
C GLY A 149 8.29 11.53 -6.62
N TRP A 150 7.79 11.34 -7.85
CA TRP A 150 6.95 10.19 -8.19
C TRP A 150 7.77 9.09 -8.85
N VAL A 151 7.71 7.90 -8.28
CA VAL A 151 8.38 6.73 -8.83
C VAL A 151 7.46 6.07 -9.85
N LYS A 152 7.93 5.97 -11.09
CA LYS A 152 7.26 5.27 -12.19
C LYS A 152 7.41 3.76 -11.99
N ILE A 153 6.30 3.03 -11.92
CA ILE A 153 6.24 1.58 -11.65
C ILE A 153 5.39 0.83 -12.69
N LYS A 154 5.64 -0.47 -12.84
CA LYS A 154 4.72 -1.40 -13.54
C LYS A 154 3.59 -1.81 -12.60
N TYR A 155 2.34 -1.63 -13.02
CA TYR A 155 1.13 -2.01 -12.28
C TYR A 155 0.05 -2.49 -13.27
N ASN A 156 -0.45 -3.72 -13.10
CA ASN A 156 -1.47 -4.34 -13.97
C ASN A 156 -1.18 -4.19 -15.48
N ASN A 157 0.04 -4.56 -15.89
CA ASN A 157 0.52 -4.45 -17.28
C ASN A 157 0.51 -3.03 -17.86
N SER A 158 0.42 -2.00 -17.00
CA SER A 158 0.46 -0.58 -17.38
C SER A 158 1.47 0.19 -16.53
N THR A 159 1.79 1.41 -16.96
CA THR A 159 2.62 2.34 -16.19
C THR A 159 1.78 3.10 -15.17
N ALA A 160 2.26 3.18 -13.93
CA ALA A 160 1.64 3.95 -12.86
C ALA A 160 2.69 4.63 -11.96
N TYR A 161 2.24 5.41 -10.99
CA TYR A 161 3.10 6.24 -10.15
C TYR A 161 2.82 6.06 -8.66
N VAL A 162 3.89 5.99 -7.86
CA VAL A 162 3.84 5.94 -6.39
C VAL A 162 4.80 6.99 -5.82
N TYR A 163 4.40 7.70 -4.78
CA TYR A 163 5.25 8.73 -4.17
C TYR A 163 6.49 8.13 -3.51
N LYS A 164 7.66 8.76 -3.69
CA LYS A 164 8.98 8.26 -3.29
C LYS A 164 9.05 7.80 -1.83
N ASP A 165 8.36 8.46 -0.90
CA ASP A 165 8.41 8.11 0.53
C ASP A 165 7.76 6.76 0.87
N TYR A 166 6.97 6.21 -0.06
CA TYR A 166 6.30 4.92 0.09
C TYR A 166 7.07 3.76 -0.55
N ILE A 167 8.20 4.00 -1.22
CA ILE A 167 8.89 3.00 -2.05
C ILE A 167 10.41 3.11 -1.91
N GLY A 168 11.12 1.98 -1.83
CA GLY A 168 12.56 1.96 -1.60
C GLY A 168 13.26 0.69 -2.08
N ALA A 169 14.60 0.71 -2.10
CA ALA A 169 15.40 -0.37 -2.69
C ALA A 169 15.45 -1.65 -1.84
N LYS A 170 15.47 -1.51 -0.51
CA LYS A 170 15.53 -2.64 0.41
C LYS A 170 14.12 -3.16 0.66
N LYS A 171 13.91 -4.46 0.58
CA LYS A 171 12.67 -5.07 1.09
C LYS A 171 12.58 -4.71 2.58
N PRO A 172 11.51 -4.03 3.05
CA PRO A 172 11.38 -3.79 4.47
C PRO A 172 11.47 -5.15 5.17
N ALA A 173 12.31 -5.22 6.20
CA ALA A 173 12.43 -6.43 7.00
C ALA A 173 11.01 -6.82 7.40
N THR A 174 10.64 -8.07 7.09
CA THR A 174 9.38 -8.65 7.51
C THR A 174 9.33 -8.64 9.03
N THR A 175 8.84 -7.54 9.60
CA THR A 175 7.93 -7.69 10.72
C THR A 175 6.74 -8.40 10.10
N THR A 176 6.58 -9.68 10.40
CA THR A 176 5.41 -10.46 10.02
C THR A 176 4.18 -9.65 10.43
N LYS A 177 3.56 -8.97 9.46
CA LYS A 177 2.17 -8.55 9.53
C LYS A 177 1.39 -9.86 9.34
N PRO A 178 0.63 -10.32 10.34
CA PRO A 178 -0.18 -11.51 10.15
C PRO A 178 -1.15 -11.25 9.01
N SER A 179 -1.10 -12.17 8.05
CA SER A 179 -2.18 -12.42 7.11
C SER A 179 -3.48 -12.47 7.91
N THR A 180 -4.49 -11.74 7.44
CA THR A 180 -5.88 -12.01 7.83
C THR A 180 -6.18 -13.44 7.43
N PRO A 181 -6.49 -14.38 8.33
CA PRO A 181 -7.27 -15.53 7.96
C PRO A 181 -8.68 -14.99 7.69
N ALA A 182 -9.18 -15.21 6.48
CA ALA A 182 -10.60 -15.17 6.25
C ALA A 182 -11.28 -16.12 7.27
N ASN A 183 -12.31 -15.60 7.92
CA ASN A 183 -13.26 -16.31 8.77
C ASN A 183 -12.78 -16.75 10.18
N THR A 184 -12.76 -15.80 11.12
CA THR A 184 -13.07 -16.09 12.53
C THR A 184 -14.04 -15.02 13.03
N THR A 185 -15.20 -15.41 13.55
CA THR A 185 -16.11 -14.58 14.36
C THR A 185 -15.36 -13.45 15.07
N LYS A 186 -15.71 -12.19 14.75
CA LYS A 186 -15.10 -10.94 15.26
C LYS A 186 -15.05 -10.95 16.80
N LYS A 187 -14.01 -11.53 17.42
CA LYS A 187 -13.81 -11.51 18.87
C LYS A 187 -13.43 -10.09 19.27
N GLY A 188 -14.33 -9.43 20.01
CA GLY A 188 -14.07 -8.11 20.58
C GLY A 188 -12.93 -8.13 21.60
N TYR A 189 -12.43 -6.96 21.97
CA TYR A 189 -11.37 -6.83 22.98
C TYR A 189 -11.91 -6.53 24.39
N ASN A 190 -13.23 -6.49 24.57
CA ASN A 190 -13.82 -6.31 25.89
C ASN A 190 -13.68 -7.57 26.77
N LEU A 191 -13.84 -7.38 28.07
CA LEU A 191 -13.87 -8.45 29.06
C LEU A 191 -15.19 -9.22 28.98
N GLN A 192 -15.14 -10.52 29.31
CA GLN A 192 -16.29 -11.40 29.39
C GLN A 192 -16.95 -11.28 30.77
N THR A 193 -18.21 -10.88 30.84
CA THR A 193 -18.92 -10.61 32.10
C THR A 193 -19.10 -11.81 33.00
N ALA A 194 -19.04 -13.03 32.45
CA ALA A 194 -19.10 -14.28 33.21
C ALA A 194 -17.79 -14.62 33.94
N LYS A 195 -16.71 -13.86 33.68
CA LYS A 195 -15.38 -14.13 34.20
C LYS A 195 -14.99 -13.13 35.29
N THR A 196 -14.18 -13.62 36.22
CA THR A 196 -13.52 -12.81 37.25
C THR A 196 -12.04 -12.69 36.93
N TYR A 197 -11.56 -11.45 36.88
CA TYR A 197 -10.18 -11.13 36.51
C TYR A 197 -9.43 -10.65 37.74
N LYS A 198 -8.25 -11.22 38.00
CA LYS A 198 -7.36 -10.76 39.08
C LYS A 198 -6.11 -10.15 38.49
N TYR A 199 -5.73 -8.98 38.98
CA TYR A 199 -4.58 -8.22 38.51
C TYR A 199 -3.63 -7.89 39.66
N ALA A 200 -2.33 -7.83 39.37
CA ALA A 200 -1.38 -7.11 40.19
C ALA A 200 -1.30 -5.67 39.66
N HIS A 201 -1.50 -4.67 40.52
CA HIS A 201 -1.50 -3.25 40.17
C HIS A 201 -0.74 -2.44 41.22
N ASN A 202 0.42 -1.89 40.87
CA ASN A 202 1.27 -1.08 41.76
C ASN A 202 1.48 -1.70 43.17
N GLY A 203 1.65 -3.02 43.23
CA GLY A 203 1.84 -3.76 44.49
C GLY A 203 0.55 -4.20 45.20
N SER A 204 -0.64 -3.78 44.75
CA SER A 204 -1.93 -4.30 45.22
C SER A 204 -2.41 -5.47 44.35
N ASN A 205 -3.20 -6.38 44.92
CA ASN A 205 -4.02 -7.30 44.12
C ASN A 205 -5.41 -6.69 43.93
N VAL A 206 -5.85 -6.60 42.67
CA VAL A 206 -7.13 -6.02 42.28
C VAL A 206 -7.99 -7.11 41.64
N THR A 207 -9.22 -7.26 42.12
CA THR A 207 -10.21 -8.18 41.54
C THR A 207 -11.26 -7.38 40.78
N LEU A 208 -11.52 -7.77 39.54
CA LEU A 208 -12.51 -7.16 38.66
C LEU A 208 -13.58 -8.20 38.29
N SER A 209 -14.84 -7.90 38.61
CA SER A 209 -15.99 -8.79 38.35
C SER A 209 -17.21 -7.99 37.91
N SER A 210 -18.18 -8.63 37.25
CA SER A 210 -19.41 -7.98 36.81
C SER A 210 -20.61 -8.90 37.04
N LYS A 211 -21.77 -8.28 37.29
CA LYS A 211 -23.08 -8.95 37.27
C LYS A 211 -23.77 -8.84 35.90
N GLY A 212 -23.05 -8.42 34.85
CA GLY A 212 -23.60 -8.23 33.49
C GLY A 212 -24.49 -7.00 33.31
N LYS A 213 -24.72 -6.20 34.36
CA LYS A 213 -25.55 -4.99 34.31
C LYS A 213 -24.94 -3.95 33.35
N LYS A 214 -25.80 -3.28 32.59
CA LYS A 214 -25.43 -2.17 31.70
C LYS A 214 -26.10 -0.86 32.14
N THR A 215 -25.43 0.26 31.89
CA THR A 215 -26.03 1.60 31.99
C THR A 215 -26.96 1.85 30.80
N SER A 216 -27.81 2.87 30.88
CA SER A 216 -28.62 3.36 29.74
C SER A 216 -27.75 3.71 28.52
N SER A 217 -26.55 4.24 28.77
CA SER A 217 -25.54 4.53 27.74
C SER A 217 -24.80 3.28 27.22
N GLY A 218 -25.18 2.08 27.63
CA GLY A 218 -24.65 0.80 27.13
C GLY A 218 -23.29 0.40 27.70
N TYR A 219 -22.81 1.01 28.79
CA TYR A 219 -21.59 0.58 29.46
C TYR A 219 -21.87 -0.58 30.39
N THR A 220 -21.06 -1.63 30.32
CA THR A 220 -21.07 -2.71 31.31
C THR A 220 -20.47 -2.21 32.61
N VAL A 221 -21.16 -2.46 33.72
CA VAL A 221 -20.72 -2.07 35.05
C VAL A 221 -19.86 -3.18 35.65
N TRP A 222 -18.66 -2.81 36.09
CA TRP A 222 -17.71 -3.70 36.74
C TRP A 222 -17.39 -3.20 38.15
N THR A 223 -17.26 -4.15 39.06
CA THR A 223 -16.83 -3.93 40.43
C THR A 223 -15.35 -4.24 40.54
N MET A 224 -14.57 -3.24 40.95
CA MET A 224 -13.14 -3.35 41.19
C MET A 224 -12.87 -3.31 42.69
N HIS A 225 -12.33 -4.40 43.25
CA HIS A 225 -11.92 -4.50 44.65
C HIS A 225 -10.40 -4.50 44.77
N ASP A 226 -9.85 -3.57 45.55
CA ASP A 226 -8.41 -3.50 45.85
C ASP A 226 -8.15 -4.12 47.22
N SER A 227 -7.41 -5.23 47.24
CA SER A 227 -7.11 -5.99 48.47
C SER A 227 -6.23 -5.25 49.47
N LYS A 228 -5.39 -4.31 49.04
CA LYS A 228 -4.48 -3.57 49.93
C LYS A 228 -5.22 -2.51 50.72
N THR A 229 -6.19 -1.84 50.08
CA THR A 229 -7.00 -0.78 50.71
C THR A 229 -8.34 -1.29 51.23
N ASN A 230 -8.73 -2.51 50.87
CA ASN A 230 -10.05 -3.10 51.07
C ASN A 230 -11.21 -2.25 50.52
N LYS A 231 -10.94 -1.41 49.51
CA LYS A 231 -11.95 -0.52 48.91
C LYS A 231 -12.51 -1.13 47.64
N THR A 232 -13.79 -0.86 47.42
CA THR A 232 -14.49 -1.22 46.19
C THR A 232 -14.82 0.04 45.39
N SER A 233 -14.60 0.01 44.09
CA SER A 233 -14.95 1.07 43.15
C SER A 233 -15.68 0.51 41.92
N LYS A 234 -16.42 1.37 41.22
CA LYS A 234 -17.09 1.02 39.97
C LYS A 234 -16.27 1.52 38.78
N VAL A 235 -16.08 0.63 37.82
CA VAL A 235 -15.53 0.97 36.50
C VAL A 235 -16.48 0.52 35.41
N TYR A 236 -16.40 1.16 34.25
CA TYR A 236 -17.37 1.02 33.19
C TYR A 236 -16.64 0.76 31.88
N LEU A 237 -16.99 -0.33 31.19
CA LEU A 237 -16.41 -0.68 29.90
C LEU A 237 -17.48 -0.79 28.83
N LYS A 238 -17.18 -0.27 27.64
CA LYS A 238 -18.06 -0.38 26.47
C LYS A 238 -17.21 -0.62 25.24
N GLU A 239 -17.60 -1.62 24.46
CA GLU A 239 -17.05 -1.83 23.13
C GLU A 239 -18.11 -1.42 22.11
N VAL A 240 -17.70 -0.59 21.15
CA VAL A 240 -18.58 -0.11 20.09
C VAL A 240 -17.97 -0.52 18.76
N ALA A 241 -18.75 -1.30 17.99
CA ALA A 241 -18.34 -1.76 16.68
C ALA A 241 -17.87 -0.58 15.82
N ASN A 242 -16.71 -0.74 15.18
CA ASN A 242 -16.10 0.23 14.28
C ASN A 242 -15.78 1.61 14.91
N LYS A 243 -15.87 1.75 16.25
CA LYS A 243 -15.45 2.97 16.96
C LYS A 243 -14.33 2.72 17.97
N GLY A 244 -14.44 1.66 18.79
CA GLY A 244 -13.38 1.29 19.72
C GLY A 244 -13.83 0.66 21.03
N LEU A 245 -12.85 0.38 21.88
CA LEU A 245 -13.00 -0.02 23.27
C LEU A 245 -12.85 1.20 24.18
N TYR A 246 -13.81 1.40 25.08
CA TYR A 246 -13.90 2.54 25.98
C TYR A 246 -13.90 2.10 27.43
N TYR A 247 -13.31 2.93 28.29
CA TYR A 247 -13.22 2.76 29.73
C TYR A 247 -13.51 4.08 30.44
N LYS A 248 -14.17 4.02 31.59
CA LYS A 248 -14.23 5.13 32.54
C LYS A 248 -14.35 4.64 33.98
N LYS A 249 -13.93 5.48 34.92
CA LYS A 249 -14.29 5.33 36.34
C LYS A 249 -15.59 6.06 36.64
N ALA A 250 -16.17 5.79 37.82
CA ALA A 250 -17.31 6.55 38.31
C ALA A 250 -16.94 8.05 38.41
N GLY A 251 -17.79 8.93 37.89
CA GLY A 251 -17.56 10.39 37.88
C GLY A 251 -16.56 10.91 36.83
N GLU A 252 -15.85 10.04 36.11
CA GLU A 252 -14.83 10.45 35.13
C GLU A 252 -15.33 10.40 33.68
N LYS A 253 -14.71 11.21 32.81
CA LYS A 253 -14.93 11.16 31.35
C LYS A 253 -14.42 9.84 30.77
N ALA A 254 -15.07 9.37 29.70
CA ALA A 254 -14.65 8.16 29.02
C ALA A 254 -13.37 8.33 28.22
N VAL A 255 -12.48 7.37 28.37
CA VAL A 255 -11.23 7.22 27.63
C VAL A 255 -11.42 6.10 26.62
N LYS A 256 -11.09 6.36 25.36
CA LYS A 256 -10.94 5.33 24.34
C LYS A 256 -9.62 4.59 24.60
N LEU A 257 -9.67 3.33 25.00
CA LEU A 257 -8.48 2.49 25.24
C LEU A 257 -7.89 1.89 23.95
N LEU A 258 -8.74 1.69 22.95
CA LEU A 258 -8.36 1.14 21.65
C LEU A 258 -9.30 1.66 20.57
N ASN A 259 -8.75 2.24 19.51
CA ASN A 259 -9.53 2.73 18.38
C ASN A 259 -9.89 1.61 17.40
N TYR A 260 -11.10 1.62 16.85
CA TYR A 260 -11.48 0.73 15.74
C TYR A 260 -11.80 1.53 14.47
N PRO A 261 -11.42 1.00 13.29
CA PRO A 261 -10.38 -0.03 13.12
C PRO A 261 -9.02 0.45 13.67
N PHE A 262 -8.10 -0.49 13.93
CA PHE A 262 -6.72 -0.18 14.31
C PHE A 262 -5.73 -0.76 13.32
N ALA A 263 -4.65 -0.03 13.08
CA ALA A 263 -3.44 -0.43 12.41
C ALA A 263 -2.22 0.10 13.17
N VAL A 264 -1.06 -0.55 12.99
CA VAL A 264 0.20 -0.03 13.55
C VAL A 264 0.48 1.35 12.96
N GLY A 265 0.78 2.31 13.82
CA GLY A 265 0.98 3.71 13.46
C GLY A 265 -0.24 4.60 13.75
N ASP A 266 -1.44 4.02 13.89
CA ASP A 266 -2.65 4.79 14.14
C ASP A 266 -2.53 5.56 15.45
N THR A 267 -3.02 6.80 15.44
CA THR A 267 -3.08 7.65 16.61
C THR A 267 -4.50 8.13 16.87
N TYR A 268 -4.81 8.34 18.15
CA TYR A 268 -6.07 8.93 18.58
C TYR A 268 -5.89 9.67 19.89
N LYS A 269 -6.78 10.62 20.17
CA LYS A 269 -6.68 11.53 21.32
C LYS A 269 -7.68 11.17 22.40
N ASN A 270 -7.28 11.34 23.65
CA ASN A 270 -8.16 11.38 24.81
C ASN A 270 -7.77 12.63 25.63
N GLY A 271 -8.47 13.74 25.41
CA GLY A 271 -8.02 15.06 25.86
C GLY A 271 -6.65 15.40 25.25
N SER A 272 -5.73 15.90 26.06
CA SER A 272 -4.37 16.27 25.63
C SER A 272 -3.46 15.07 25.33
N MET A 273 -3.83 13.87 25.81
CA MET A 273 -3.01 12.67 25.64
C MET A 273 -3.18 12.06 24.26
N THR A 274 -2.05 11.66 23.65
CA THR A 274 -2.03 10.94 22.37
C THR A 274 -1.74 9.47 22.60
N TYR A 275 -2.62 8.62 22.12
CA TYR A 275 -2.49 7.18 22.11
C TYR A 275 -2.02 6.76 20.72
N LYS A 276 -1.04 5.86 20.65
CA LYS A 276 -0.48 5.33 19.41
C LYS A 276 -0.50 3.82 19.41
N VAL A 277 -1.07 3.20 18.40
CA VAL A 277 -0.98 1.75 18.19
C VAL A 277 0.43 1.42 17.69
N THR A 278 1.22 0.72 18.48
CA THR A 278 2.62 0.39 18.17
C THR A 278 2.82 -1.07 17.78
N GLY A 279 1.84 -1.93 18.07
CA GLY A 279 1.90 -3.34 17.72
C GLY A 279 0.51 -3.91 17.55
N VAL A 280 0.34 -4.75 16.54
CA VAL A 280 -0.85 -5.58 16.36
C VAL A 280 -0.42 -7.03 16.29
N ASN A 281 -1.32 -7.93 16.65
CA ASN A 281 -1.11 -9.37 16.62
C ASN A 281 0.15 -9.85 17.36
N LYS A 282 0.44 -9.21 18.49
CA LYS A 282 1.57 -9.58 19.33
C LYS A 282 1.16 -10.71 20.27
N THR A 283 2.17 -11.44 20.75
CA THR A 283 2.00 -12.39 21.84
C THR A 283 2.50 -11.77 23.13
N VAL A 284 1.70 -11.84 24.19
CA VAL A 284 2.03 -11.31 25.52
C VAL A 284 1.79 -12.40 26.54
N THR A 285 2.82 -12.70 27.33
CA THR A 285 2.73 -13.66 28.43
C THR A 285 2.55 -12.92 29.75
N THR A 286 1.62 -13.40 30.57
CA THR A 286 1.40 -12.95 31.93
C THR A 286 1.28 -14.15 32.85
N LYS A 287 1.09 -13.91 34.16
CA LYS A 287 0.84 -15.00 35.12
C LYS A 287 -0.49 -15.72 34.87
N ALA A 288 -1.43 -15.09 34.15
CA ALA A 288 -2.68 -15.71 33.73
C ALA A 288 -2.56 -16.57 32.46
N GLY A 289 -1.39 -16.62 31.82
CA GLY A 289 -1.15 -17.40 30.60
C GLY A 289 -0.63 -16.57 29.42
N LYS A 290 -0.64 -17.22 28.25
CA LYS A 290 -0.15 -16.67 26.97
C LYS A 290 -1.33 -16.12 26.16
N PHE A 291 -1.27 -14.84 25.83
CA PHE A 291 -2.29 -14.15 25.04
C PHE A 291 -1.75 -13.86 23.65
N THR A 292 -2.44 -14.34 22.62
CA THR A 292 -2.14 -14.06 21.21
C THR A 292 -3.06 -12.98 20.67
N ASN A 293 -2.78 -12.48 19.46
CA ASN A 293 -3.58 -11.43 18.80
C ASN A 293 -3.72 -10.14 19.62
N THR A 294 -2.73 -9.83 20.46
CA THR A 294 -2.75 -8.68 21.34
C THR A 294 -2.35 -7.40 20.60
N ILE A 295 -2.91 -6.28 21.05
CA ILE A 295 -2.62 -4.94 20.54
C ILE A 295 -1.80 -4.18 21.58
N THR A 296 -0.75 -3.50 21.11
CA THR A 296 0.10 -2.65 21.91
C THR A 296 -0.23 -1.20 21.62
N VAL A 297 -0.59 -0.45 22.67
CA VAL A 297 -0.94 0.96 22.60
C VAL A 297 -0.03 1.75 23.53
N LYS A 298 0.70 2.73 23.00
CA LYS A 298 1.57 3.61 23.78
C LYS A 298 0.90 4.95 24.04
N VAL A 299 1.00 5.45 25.26
CA VAL A 299 0.54 6.79 25.68
C VAL A 299 1.54 7.37 26.68
N GLY A 300 2.20 8.47 26.31
CA GLY A 300 3.31 9.00 27.09
C GLY A 300 4.38 7.93 27.38
N ASN A 301 4.67 7.70 28.67
CA ASN A 301 5.61 6.66 29.12
C ASN A 301 4.95 5.30 29.42
N GLU A 302 3.64 5.17 29.18
CA GLU A 302 2.90 3.93 29.42
C GLU A 302 2.67 3.14 28.13
N THR A 303 2.69 1.82 28.25
CA THR A 303 2.37 0.89 27.17
C THR A 303 1.34 -0.13 27.63
N TYR A 304 0.19 -0.14 26.97
CA TYR A 304 -0.95 -1.01 27.23
C TYR A 304 -0.90 -2.20 26.28
N TYR A 305 -1.11 -3.40 26.82
CA TYR A 305 -1.21 -4.64 26.06
C TYR A 305 -2.64 -5.17 26.21
N ILE A 306 -3.37 -5.21 25.10
CA ILE A 306 -4.82 -5.48 25.08
C ILE A 306 -5.07 -6.77 24.31
N ALA A 307 -5.67 -7.76 24.94
CA ALA A 307 -5.94 -9.07 24.34
C ALA A 307 -7.43 -9.25 24.00
N PRO A 308 -7.75 -10.04 22.95
CA PRO A 308 -9.12 -10.40 22.64
C PRO A 308 -9.83 -11.03 23.85
N THR A 309 -11.11 -10.73 24.02
CA THR A 309 -12.01 -11.25 25.08
C THR A 309 -11.52 -11.05 26.53
N THR A 310 -10.45 -10.30 26.73
CA THR A 310 -9.75 -10.19 28.02
C THR A 310 -9.41 -8.74 28.37
N GLY A 311 -9.43 -7.83 27.40
CA GLY A 311 -9.07 -6.43 27.60
C GLY A 311 -7.60 -6.25 27.93
N VAL A 312 -7.30 -5.29 28.81
CA VAL A 312 -5.91 -4.97 29.19
C VAL A 312 -5.33 -6.11 30.03
N VAL A 313 -4.29 -6.78 29.53
CA VAL A 313 -3.62 -7.88 30.24
C VAL A 313 -2.32 -7.44 30.91
N LYS A 314 -1.71 -6.35 30.43
CA LYS A 314 -0.47 -5.79 30.99
C LYS A 314 -0.39 -4.29 30.70
N ILE A 315 0.18 -3.53 31.62
CA ILE A 315 0.62 -2.15 31.41
C ILE A 315 2.05 -2.02 31.92
N THR A 316 2.93 -1.42 31.13
CA THR A 316 4.28 -1.03 31.55
C THR A 316 4.42 0.48 31.58
N LYS A 317 5.23 1.00 32.51
CA LYS A 317 5.68 2.39 32.55
C LYS A 317 7.20 2.38 32.39
N GLY A 318 7.69 2.75 31.22
CA GLY A 318 9.07 2.42 30.80
C GLY A 318 9.29 0.90 30.83
N THR A 319 10.31 0.44 31.56
CA THR A 319 10.65 -0.98 31.72
C THR A 319 9.86 -1.68 32.86
N LYS A 320 9.22 -0.92 33.75
CA LYS A 320 8.53 -1.47 34.92
C LYS A 320 7.11 -1.90 34.56
N THR A 321 6.71 -3.10 34.99
CA THR A 321 5.32 -3.56 34.87
C THR A 321 4.50 -3.01 36.04
N VAL A 322 3.52 -2.16 35.74
CA VAL A 322 2.66 -1.49 36.75
C VAL A 322 1.30 -2.16 36.90
N PHE A 323 0.87 -2.88 35.87
CA PHE A 323 -0.37 -3.64 35.85
C PHE A 323 -0.15 -4.97 35.12
N GLN A 324 -0.59 -6.09 35.68
CA GLN A 324 -0.48 -7.40 35.04
C GLN A 324 -1.61 -8.33 35.46
N LEU A 325 -2.24 -8.98 34.48
CA LEU A 325 -3.23 -10.01 34.73
C LEU A 325 -2.58 -11.25 35.36
N LYS A 326 -3.18 -11.69 36.47
CA LYS A 326 -2.71 -12.79 37.32
C LYS A 326 -3.50 -14.06 37.11
N SER A 327 -4.82 -13.97 36.95
CA SER A 327 -5.69 -15.10 36.68
C SER A 327 -7.02 -14.64 36.09
N VAL A 328 -7.65 -15.52 35.31
CA VAL A 328 -9.05 -15.40 34.87
C VAL A 328 -9.76 -16.65 35.36
N LYS A 329 -10.87 -16.48 36.09
CA LYS A 329 -11.74 -17.58 36.54
C LYS A 329 -13.09 -17.42 35.87
#